data_AF-A0A7C6TRK7-F1
#
_entry.id   AF-A0A7C6TRK7-F1
#
_cell.length_a   1.000
_cell.length_b   1.000
_cell.length_c   1.000
_cell.angle_alpha   90.00
_cell.angle_beta   90.00
_cell.angle_gamma   90.00
#
_symmetry.space_group_name_H-M   'P 1'
#
loop_
_entity.id
_entity.type
_entity.pdbx_description
1 polymer ?
#
loop_
_entity_poly.entity_id
_entity_poly.type
_entity_poly.pdbx_seq_one_letter_code
_entity_poly.pdbx_strand_id
1 'polypeptide(L)'
;MNEERSKNRATLWIVLAAILGLLIGCGAGSLTGGLLGYAAGRSTARAVLPSQSPPPVYRSLPEDLPSPPVPPDPIPELPDMPFGPNEAAGALIIAVVPDSPADLAGLRMGDIIVAVNGVSLDEGEELADRVLTHEPGETIELTVRRGADQILVQVALERHPDRAGDIPWIGVEYRTISGHPMGRPHRQSD
;
A
#
# COMPACT_ATOMS: atom_id res chain seq x y z
N MET A 1 -73.25 -19.83 9.20
CA MET A 1 -71.85 -19.42 9.49
C MET A 1 -70.81 -20.20 8.65
N ASN A 2 -71.16 -20.63 7.42
CA ASN A 2 -70.29 -21.48 6.58
C ASN A 2 -69.89 -20.81 5.25
N GLU A 3 -70.57 -19.74 4.84
CA GLU A 3 -70.38 -19.12 3.53
C GLU A 3 -69.25 -18.08 3.51
N GLU A 4 -69.08 -17.30 4.58
CA GLU A 4 -67.98 -16.32 4.72
C GLU A 4 -66.60 -16.99 4.74
N ARG A 5 -66.48 -18.14 5.43
CA ARG A 5 -65.25 -18.93 5.46
C ARG A 5 -64.85 -19.44 4.07
N SER A 6 -65.83 -19.63 3.17
CA SER A 6 -65.58 -20.10 1.81
C SER A 6 -65.05 -19.02 0.87
N LYS A 7 -65.52 -17.77 1.05
CA LYS A 7 -65.07 -16.63 0.26
C LYS A 7 -63.63 -16.26 0.64
N ASN A 8 -63.29 -16.31 1.92
CA ASN A 8 -61.94 -15.99 2.40
C ASN A 8 -60.88 -17.00 1.93
N ARG A 9 -61.18 -18.31 1.92
CA ARG A 9 -60.26 -19.33 1.37
C ARG A 9 -60.04 -19.15 -0.13
N ALA A 10 -61.07 -18.79 -0.89
CA ALA A 10 -60.94 -18.57 -2.33
C ALA A 10 -60.04 -17.38 -2.65
N THR A 11 -60.20 -16.26 -1.94
CA THR A 11 -59.33 -15.10 -2.06
C THR A 11 -57.89 -15.44 -1.65
N LEU A 12 -57.71 -16.23 -0.59
CA LEU A 12 -56.39 -16.69 -0.13
C LEU A 12 -55.67 -17.54 -1.18
N TRP A 13 -56.39 -18.47 -1.84
CA TRP A 13 -55.83 -19.30 -2.91
C TRP A 13 -55.47 -18.46 -4.15
N ILE A 14 -56.26 -17.45 -4.51
CA ILE A 14 -55.95 -16.55 -5.63
C ILE A 14 -54.69 -15.72 -5.35
N VAL A 15 -54.57 -15.16 -4.15
CA VAL A 15 -53.39 -14.38 -3.74
C VAL A 15 -52.13 -15.27 -3.68
N LEU A 16 -52.24 -16.48 -3.13
CA LEU A 16 -51.13 -17.44 -3.11
C LEU A 16 -50.68 -17.85 -4.51
N ALA A 17 -51.63 -18.08 -5.43
CA ALA A 17 -51.31 -18.39 -6.83
C ALA A 17 -50.60 -17.22 -7.54
N ALA A 18 -51.04 -15.97 -7.27
CA ALA A 18 -50.40 -14.78 -7.83
C ALA A 18 -48.97 -14.57 -7.31
N ILE A 19 -48.74 -14.75 -6.00
CA ILE A 19 -47.40 -14.65 -5.39
C ILE A 19 -46.49 -15.75 -5.93
N LEU A 20 -46.99 -16.99 -6.04
CA LEU A 20 -46.22 -18.10 -6.59
C LEU A 20 -45.83 -17.84 -8.05
N GLY A 21 -46.74 -17.31 -8.87
CA GLY A 21 -46.45 -16.92 -10.25
C GLY A 21 -45.37 -15.83 -10.35
N LEU A 22 -45.43 -14.81 -9.47
CA LEU A 22 -44.44 -13.74 -9.42
C LEU A 22 -43.04 -14.26 -9.02
N LEU A 23 -42.97 -15.14 -8.02
CA LEU A 23 -41.71 -15.74 -7.56
C LEU A 23 -41.07 -16.62 -8.65
N ILE A 24 -41.87 -17.41 -9.38
CA ILE A 24 -41.38 -18.24 -10.48
C ILE A 24 -40.86 -17.37 -11.63
N GLY A 25 -41.53 -16.25 -11.95
CA GLY A 25 -41.08 -15.30 -12.97
C GLY A 25 -39.75 -14.62 -12.62
N CYS A 26 -39.56 -14.20 -11.37
CA CYS A 26 -38.34 -13.52 -10.93
C CYS A 26 -37.12 -14.48 -10.83
N GLY A 27 -37.35 -15.73 -10.43
CA GLY A 27 -36.31 -16.76 -10.34
C GLY A 27 -35.72 -17.15 -11.70
N ALA A 28 -36.56 -17.26 -12.74
CA ALA A 28 -36.12 -17.61 -14.09
C ALA A 28 -35.31 -16.49 -14.77
N GLY A 29 -35.69 -15.22 -14.56
CA GLY A 29 -35.02 -14.08 -15.21
C GLY A 29 -33.57 -13.85 -14.76
N SER A 30 -33.29 -14.04 -13.46
CA SER A 30 -31.95 -13.78 -12.88
C SER A 30 -30.89 -14.77 -13.38
N LEU A 31 -31.28 -16.02 -13.65
CA LEU A 31 -30.36 -17.06 -14.11
C LEU A 31 -29.97 -16.85 -15.59
N THR A 32 -30.92 -16.49 -16.45
CA THR A 32 -30.64 -16.28 -17.89
C THR A 32 -29.85 -14.99 -18.14
N GLY A 33 -30.15 -13.91 -17.42
CA GLY A 33 -29.41 -12.64 -17.55
C GLY A 33 -27.96 -12.72 -17.08
N GLY A 34 -27.72 -13.40 -15.95
CA GLY A 34 -26.36 -13.57 -15.41
C GLY A 34 -25.45 -14.40 -16.31
N LEU A 35 -25.96 -15.49 -16.88
CA LEU A 35 -25.20 -16.36 -17.79
C LEU A 35 -24.85 -15.67 -19.12
N LEU A 36 -25.79 -14.92 -19.72
CA LEU A 36 -25.51 -14.15 -20.94
C LEU A 36 -24.51 -13.01 -20.67
N GLY A 37 -24.67 -12.29 -19.55
CA GLY A 37 -23.73 -11.24 -19.16
C GLY A 37 -22.31 -11.76 -18.94
N TYR A 38 -22.16 -12.88 -18.23
CA TYR A 38 -20.87 -13.55 -18.03
C TYR A 38 -20.26 -14.04 -19.36
N ALA A 39 -21.05 -14.61 -20.25
CA ALA A 39 -20.59 -15.10 -21.55
C ALA A 39 -20.15 -13.97 -22.49
N ALA A 40 -20.82 -12.81 -22.44
CA ALA A 40 -20.41 -11.62 -23.18
C ALA A 40 -19.12 -11.01 -22.60
N GLY A 41 -19.05 -10.85 -21.26
CA GLY A 41 -17.89 -10.26 -20.59
C GLY A 41 -16.60 -11.06 -20.72
N ARG A 42 -16.65 -12.40 -20.73
CA ARG A 42 -15.44 -13.22 -20.91
C ARG A 42 -14.80 -13.06 -22.30
N SER A 43 -15.56 -12.62 -23.30
CA SER A 43 -15.04 -12.47 -24.67
C SER A 43 -14.15 -11.24 -24.83
N THR A 44 -14.45 -10.16 -24.09
CA THR A 44 -13.66 -8.92 -24.09
C THR A 44 -12.47 -8.98 -23.14
N ALA A 45 -12.53 -9.80 -22.08
CA ALA A 45 -11.41 -9.99 -21.14
C ALA A 45 -10.15 -10.56 -21.81
N ARG A 46 -10.27 -11.30 -22.92
CA ARG A 46 -9.12 -11.88 -23.63
C ARG A 46 -8.32 -10.85 -24.43
N ALA A 47 -8.87 -9.66 -24.69
CA ALA A 47 -8.24 -8.61 -25.47
C ALA A 47 -7.39 -7.64 -24.62
N VAL A 48 -7.47 -7.73 -23.28
CA VAL A 48 -6.71 -6.90 -22.33
C VAL A 48 -5.72 -7.78 -21.54
N LEU A 49 -5.14 -8.78 -22.20
CA LEU A 49 -3.87 -9.29 -21.70
C LEU A 49 -2.83 -8.25 -22.09
N PRO A 50 -2.10 -7.64 -21.13
CA PRO A 50 -0.95 -6.81 -21.48
C PRO A 50 -0.11 -7.67 -22.41
N SER A 51 0.23 -7.14 -23.59
CA SER A 51 1.09 -7.83 -24.54
C SER A 51 2.28 -8.32 -23.72
N GLN A 52 2.35 -9.64 -23.52
CA GLN A 52 3.51 -10.30 -22.95
C GLN A 52 4.60 -10.00 -23.95
N SER A 53 5.28 -8.87 -23.75
CA SER A 53 6.44 -8.52 -24.55
C SER A 53 7.33 -9.74 -24.41
N PRO A 54 7.76 -10.36 -25.53
CA PRO A 54 8.67 -11.48 -25.41
C PRO A 54 9.80 -11.04 -24.48
N PRO A 55 10.27 -11.92 -23.55
CA PRO A 55 11.38 -11.55 -22.69
C PRO A 55 12.47 -10.99 -23.61
N PRO A 56 13.11 -9.86 -23.24
CA PRO A 56 14.11 -9.27 -24.10
C PRO A 56 15.07 -10.38 -24.50
N VAL A 57 15.19 -10.62 -25.81
CA VAL A 57 16.16 -11.57 -26.31
C VAL A 57 17.49 -10.93 -25.99
N TYR A 58 18.08 -11.32 -24.87
CA TYR A 58 19.44 -10.96 -24.51
C TYR A 58 20.31 -11.50 -25.64
N ARG A 59 20.64 -10.63 -26.60
CA ARG A 59 21.70 -10.91 -27.56
C ARG A 59 22.90 -11.24 -26.69
N SER A 60 23.42 -12.47 -26.82
CA SER A 60 24.68 -12.82 -26.19
C SER A 60 25.66 -11.70 -26.48
N LEU A 61 26.23 -11.13 -25.42
CA LEU A 61 27.29 -10.15 -25.56
C LEU A 61 28.33 -10.78 -26.50
N PRO A 62 28.78 -10.06 -27.55
CA PRO A 62 29.87 -10.54 -28.37
C PRO A 62 31.00 -11.01 -27.45
N GLU A 63 31.50 -12.24 -27.65
CA GLU A 63 32.57 -12.77 -26.79
C GLU A 63 33.81 -11.88 -26.82
N ASP A 64 33.95 -11.07 -27.87
CA ASP A 64 35.06 -10.16 -28.10
C ASP A 64 34.73 -8.70 -27.72
N LEU A 65 33.84 -8.49 -26.74
CA LEU A 65 33.76 -7.17 -26.15
C LEU A 65 35.06 -6.88 -25.40
N PRO A 66 35.70 -5.72 -25.64
CA PRO A 66 36.82 -5.32 -24.80
C PRO A 66 36.33 -5.28 -23.36
N SER A 67 37.07 -5.94 -22.47
CA SER A 67 36.79 -5.87 -21.03
C SER A 67 36.64 -4.40 -20.66
N PRO A 68 35.59 -4.02 -19.90
CA PRO A 68 35.49 -2.65 -19.41
C PRO A 68 36.80 -2.32 -18.67
N PRO A 69 37.29 -1.08 -18.78
CA PRO A 69 38.48 -0.68 -18.06
C PRO A 69 38.29 -1.03 -16.59
N VAL A 70 39.24 -1.78 -16.03
CA VAL A 70 39.25 -2.08 -14.59
C VAL A 70 39.23 -0.72 -13.91
N PRO A 71 38.24 -0.42 -13.04
CA PRO A 71 38.26 0.83 -12.30
C PRO A 71 39.61 0.92 -11.58
N PRO A 72 40.26 2.09 -11.58
CA PRO A 72 41.54 2.24 -10.89
C PRO A 72 41.39 1.80 -9.42
N ASP A 73 42.44 1.16 -8.88
CA ASP A 73 42.53 0.69 -7.50
C ASP A 73 42.09 1.74 -6.47
N PRO A 74 41.87 1.29 -5.22
CA PRO A 74 40.58 0.84 -4.70
C PRO A 74 39.48 1.90 -4.88
N ILE A 75 38.22 1.47 -4.83
CA ILE A 75 37.08 2.39 -4.71
C ILE A 75 37.44 3.39 -3.62
N PRO A 76 37.51 4.72 -3.91
CA PRO A 76 37.81 5.69 -2.87
C PRO A 76 36.88 5.40 -1.72
N GLU A 77 37.41 5.32 -0.50
CA GLU A 77 36.59 5.20 0.71
C GLU A 77 35.48 6.22 0.55
N LEU A 78 34.25 5.73 0.32
CA LEU A 78 33.12 6.61 0.17
C LEU A 78 33.16 7.45 1.44
N PRO A 79 33.15 8.80 1.33
CA PRO A 79 33.07 9.64 2.53
C PRO A 79 31.94 9.04 3.36
N ASP A 80 32.20 8.81 4.66
CA ASP A 80 31.23 8.20 5.57
C ASP A 80 29.87 8.75 5.19
N MET A 81 29.07 7.91 4.52
CA MET A 81 27.70 8.31 4.28
C MET A 81 27.19 8.59 5.69
N PRO A 82 26.41 9.66 5.92
CA PRO A 82 25.88 9.93 7.26
C PRO A 82 25.12 8.75 7.86
N PHE A 83 24.91 7.70 7.02
CA PHE A 83 24.34 6.41 7.31
C PHE A 83 25.41 5.30 7.44
N GLY A 84 25.97 5.15 8.64
CA GLY A 84 26.88 4.05 8.98
C GLY A 84 26.13 2.72 9.27
N PRO A 85 26.81 1.56 9.24
CA PRO A 85 26.20 0.23 9.43
C PRO A 85 25.67 -0.08 10.85
N ASN A 86 25.65 0.91 11.76
CA ASN A 86 25.18 0.77 13.15
C ASN A 86 23.96 1.67 13.45
N GLU A 87 23.21 2.05 12.43
CA GLU A 87 22.07 2.95 12.61
C GLU A 87 20.87 2.25 13.21
N ALA A 88 20.24 2.92 14.17
CA ALA A 88 18.93 2.52 14.67
C ALA A 88 17.93 2.46 13.52
N ALA A 89 17.02 1.49 13.59
CA ALA A 89 15.93 1.38 12.62
C ALA A 89 15.08 2.67 12.60
N GLY A 90 14.42 2.93 11.48
CA GLY A 90 13.59 4.11 11.33
C GLY A 90 13.06 4.34 9.92
N ALA A 91 12.42 5.49 9.73
CA ALA A 91 11.87 5.93 8.45
C ALA A 91 12.67 7.10 7.89
N LEU A 92 13.47 6.85 6.86
CA LEU A 92 14.21 7.87 6.12
C LEU A 92 13.26 8.61 5.18
N ILE A 93 13.09 9.92 5.38
CA ILE A 93 12.29 10.78 4.52
C ILE A 93 13.04 11.00 3.20
N ILE A 94 12.43 10.56 2.10
CA ILE A 94 12.97 10.73 0.74
C ILE A 94 12.30 11.89 0.00
N ALA A 95 11.09 12.26 0.37
CA ALA A 95 10.42 13.47 -0.10
C ALA A 95 9.38 13.95 0.93
N VAL A 96 9.12 15.26 0.91
CA VAL A 96 8.07 15.91 1.70
C VAL A 96 7.06 16.49 0.72
N VAL A 97 5.78 16.22 0.93
CA VAL A 97 4.70 16.74 0.08
C VAL A 97 4.51 18.22 0.41
N PRO A 98 4.54 19.14 -0.57
CA PRO A 98 4.30 20.57 -0.31
C PRO A 98 2.96 20.84 0.36
N ASP A 99 2.92 21.83 1.25
CA ASP A 99 1.72 22.24 2.00
C ASP A 99 1.10 21.12 2.87
N SER A 100 1.84 20.05 3.12
CA SER A 100 1.41 18.95 3.99
C SER A 100 1.73 19.20 5.46
N PRO A 101 1.16 18.43 6.40
CA PRO A 101 1.54 18.49 7.81
C PRO A 101 3.04 18.42 8.08
N ALA A 102 3.76 17.55 7.37
CA ALA A 102 5.19 17.40 7.47
C ALA A 102 5.96 18.66 7.04
N ASP A 103 5.53 19.28 5.93
CA ASP A 103 6.12 20.50 5.40
C ASP A 103 5.91 21.68 6.38
N LEU A 104 4.67 21.83 6.86
CA LEU A 104 4.30 22.84 7.86
C LEU A 104 5.04 22.65 9.19
N ALA A 105 5.33 21.41 9.56
CA ALA A 105 6.12 21.07 10.74
C ALA A 105 7.65 21.22 10.52
N GLY A 106 8.10 21.46 9.28
CA GLY A 106 9.50 21.68 8.96
C GLY A 106 10.35 20.40 8.86
N LEU A 107 9.72 19.26 8.59
CA LEU A 107 10.41 18.03 8.17
C LEU A 107 11.06 18.24 6.80
N ARG A 108 12.15 17.53 6.55
CA ARG A 108 12.95 17.68 5.33
C ARG A 108 13.39 16.33 4.78
N MET A 109 13.67 16.31 3.48
CA MET A 109 14.38 15.19 2.87
C MET A 109 15.70 14.93 3.61
N GLY A 110 15.98 13.65 3.90
CA GLY A 110 17.16 13.21 4.63
C GLY A 110 16.97 13.13 6.15
N ASP A 111 15.86 13.61 6.68
CA ASP A 111 15.47 13.35 8.07
C ASP A 111 15.15 11.87 8.27
N ILE A 112 15.52 11.33 9.43
CA ILE A 112 15.17 9.97 9.83
C ILE A 112 14.26 10.04 11.04
N ILE A 113 13.01 9.62 10.88
CA ILE A 113 12.11 9.47 12.01
C ILE A 113 12.48 8.18 12.72
N VAL A 114 12.79 8.28 14.02
CA VAL A 114 13.22 7.15 14.86
C VAL A 114 12.23 6.83 15.97
N ALA A 115 11.29 7.73 16.27
CA ALA A 115 10.21 7.45 17.22
C ALA A 115 8.97 8.31 16.94
N VAL A 116 7.81 7.81 17.36
CA VAL A 116 6.52 8.51 17.35
C VAL A 116 5.96 8.51 18.79
N ASN A 117 5.70 9.69 19.33
CA ASN A 117 5.23 9.90 20.72
C ASN A 117 6.11 9.17 21.76
N GLY A 118 7.43 9.23 21.56
CA GLY A 118 8.41 8.57 22.43
C GLY A 118 8.54 7.07 22.23
N VAL A 119 7.76 6.45 21.33
CA VAL A 119 7.87 5.02 21.01
C VAL A 119 8.76 4.82 19.80
N SER A 120 9.85 4.06 20.00
CA SER A 120 10.86 3.76 18.97
C SER A 120 10.25 3.04 17.76
N LEU A 121 10.72 3.40 16.57
CA LEU A 121 10.48 2.64 15.34
C LEU A 121 11.55 1.55 15.24
N ASP A 122 11.21 0.34 15.68
CA ASP A 122 12.13 -0.80 15.69
C ASP A 122 12.07 -1.60 14.37
N GLU A 123 12.89 -2.65 14.26
CA GLU A 123 12.91 -3.52 13.08
C GLU A 123 11.55 -4.17 12.80
N GLY A 124 10.97 -3.84 11.65
CA GLY A 124 9.69 -4.37 11.19
C GLY A 124 8.48 -3.50 11.52
N GLU A 125 8.66 -2.41 12.26
CA GLU A 125 7.61 -1.39 12.39
C GLU A 125 7.72 -0.33 11.31
N GLU A 126 6.60 -0.09 10.63
CA GLU A 126 6.50 1.00 9.68
C GLU A 126 5.99 2.28 10.35
N LEU A 127 6.52 3.43 9.94
CA LEU A 127 5.99 4.73 10.35
C LEU A 127 4.48 4.84 10.07
N ALA A 128 4.01 4.31 8.93
CA ALA A 128 2.60 4.32 8.58
C ALA A 128 1.75 3.60 9.64
N ASP A 129 2.18 2.46 10.15
CA ASP A 129 1.42 1.70 11.16
C ASP A 129 1.26 2.50 12.45
N ARG A 130 2.30 3.21 12.87
CA ARG A 130 2.24 4.11 14.03
C ARG A 130 1.34 5.32 13.80
N VAL A 131 1.41 5.95 12.62
CA VAL A 131 0.54 7.09 12.31
C VAL A 131 -0.93 6.65 12.26
N LEU A 132 -1.22 5.43 11.78
CA LEU A 132 -2.56 4.87 11.70
C LEU A 132 -3.21 4.58 13.07
N THR A 133 -2.45 4.59 14.17
CA THR A 133 -3.04 4.47 15.53
C THR A 133 -3.61 5.77 16.07
N HIS A 134 -3.45 6.88 15.33
CA HIS A 134 -3.89 8.22 15.70
C HIS A 134 -5.08 8.69 14.86
N GLU A 135 -5.74 9.75 15.30
CA GLU A 135 -6.86 10.34 14.56
C GLU A 135 -6.40 11.56 13.74
N PRO A 136 -7.02 11.81 12.56
CA PRO A 136 -6.83 13.09 11.87
C PRO A 136 -7.19 14.27 12.79
N GLY A 137 -6.34 15.29 12.83
CA GLY A 137 -6.44 16.47 13.70
C GLY A 137 -5.66 16.34 15.01
N GLU A 138 -5.14 15.16 15.34
CA GLU A 138 -4.25 14.97 16.49
C GLU A 138 -2.83 15.48 16.20
N THR A 139 -2.19 16.11 17.18
CA THR A 139 -0.77 16.46 17.10
C THR A 139 0.08 15.36 17.70
N ILE A 140 0.97 14.78 16.89
CA ILE A 140 1.94 13.78 17.34
C ILE A 140 3.35 14.40 17.44
N GLU A 141 4.15 13.90 18.37
CA GLU A 141 5.56 14.24 18.48
C GLU A 141 6.41 13.20 17.74
N LEU A 142 7.24 13.66 16.82
CA LEU A 142 8.22 12.83 16.14
C LEU A 142 9.61 13.09 16.70
N THR A 143 10.32 12.01 17.00
CA THR A 143 11.74 12.08 17.25
C THR A 143 12.47 11.88 15.92
N VAL A 144 13.14 12.93 15.47
CA VAL A 144 13.79 13.01 14.15
C VAL A 144 15.28 13.13 14.34
N ARG A 145 16.05 12.37 13.57
CA ARG A 145 17.50 12.52 13.45
C ARG A 145 17.81 13.27 12.16
N ARG A 146 18.53 14.38 12.28
CA ARG A 146 18.95 15.26 11.18
C ARG A 146 20.46 15.44 11.25
N GLY A 147 21.19 14.68 10.44
CA GLY A 147 22.64 14.57 10.57
C GLY A 147 23.02 13.94 11.91
N ALA A 148 23.79 14.67 12.72
CA ALA A 148 24.22 14.21 14.06
C ALA A 148 23.22 14.58 15.16
N ASP A 149 22.27 15.47 14.89
CA ASP A 149 21.35 16.00 15.90
C ASP A 149 20.06 15.18 15.97
N GLN A 150 19.48 15.12 17.16
CA GLN A 150 18.14 14.57 17.42
C GLN A 150 17.21 15.72 17.81
N ILE A 151 16.09 15.84 17.10
CA ILE A 151 15.15 16.97 17.18
C ILE A 151 13.75 16.40 17.40
N LEU A 152 13.00 17.03 18.29
CA LEU A 152 11.57 16.75 18.45
C LEU A 152 10.78 17.68 17.53
N VAL A 153 9.90 17.09 16.72
CA VAL A 153 9.07 17.80 15.75
C VAL A 153 7.62 17.46 16.01
N GLN A 154 6.80 18.47 16.34
CA GLN A 154 5.36 18.28 16.49
C GLN A 154 4.67 18.42 15.14
N VAL A 155 3.84 17.44 14.81
CA VAL A 155 3.13 17.38 13.53
C VAL A 155 1.64 17.20 13.78
N ALA A 156 0.84 18.15 13.29
CA ALA A 156 -0.61 18.08 13.36
C ALA A 156 -1.12 17.21 12.20
N LEU A 157 -1.59 16.00 12.49
CA LEU A 157 -2.05 15.06 11.47
C LEU A 157 -3.26 15.62 10.73
N GLU A 158 -3.30 15.41 9.43
CA GLU A 158 -4.46 15.75 8.61
C GLU A 158 -5.09 14.49 8.03
N ARG A 159 -6.25 14.66 7.41
CA ARG A 159 -6.89 13.58 6.67
C ARG A 159 -6.17 13.42 5.33
N HIS A 160 -5.90 12.18 4.95
CA HIS A 160 -5.28 11.90 3.64
C HIS A 160 -6.13 12.52 2.50
N PRO A 161 -5.54 13.34 1.60
CA PRO A 161 -6.31 14.11 0.62
C PRO A 161 -7.01 13.22 -0.42
N ASP A 162 -6.32 12.17 -0.88
CA ASP A 162 -6.81 11.32 -1.99
C ASP A 162 -7.47 10.01 -1.56
N ARG A 163 -7.53 9.70 -0.26
CA ARG A 163 -8.12 8.45 0.24
C ARG A 163 -9.43 8.72 0.96
N ALA A 164 -10.45 7.95 0.61
CA ALA A 164 -11.72 7.97 1.34
C ALA A 164 -11.54 7.39 2.74
N GLY A 165 -12.08 8.08 3.75
CA GLY A 165 -12.04 7.68 5.17
C GLY A 165 -11.32 8.70 6.06
N ASP A 166 -11.17 8.32 7.32
CA ASP A 166 -10.53 9.13 8.37
C ASP A 166 -9.07 8.66 8.54
N ILE A 167 -8.35 8.54 7.43
CA ILE A 167 -6.97 8.04 7.45
C ILE A 167 -6.04 9.21 7.84
N PRO A 168 -5.33 9.11 8.98
CA PRO A 168 -4.35 10.11 9.37
C PRO A 168 -3.20 10.14 8.37
N TRP A 169 -2.71 11.34 8.10
CA TRP A 169 -1.72 11.58 7.08
C TRP A 169 -0.76 12.67 7.53
N ILE A 170 0.52 12.41 7.28
CA ILE A 170 1.62 13.32 7.61
C ILE A 170 2.23 13.98 6.37
N GLY A 171 2.11 13.38 5.19
CA GLY A 171 2.64 13.95 3.94
C GLY A 171 4.14 13.76 3.68
N VAL A 172 4.67 12.58 4.01
CA VAL A 172 6.06 12.21 3.65
C VAL A 172 6.08 10.96 2.78
N GLU A 173 6.99 10.92 1.82
CA GLU A 173 7.47 9.69 1.24
C GLU A 173 8.69 9.24 2.02
N TYR A 174 8.72 7.97 2.44
CA TYR A 174 9.82 7.44 3.23
C TYR A 174 10.25 6.06 2.76
N ARG A 175 11.46 5.68 3.15
CA ARG A 175 11.97 4.32 3.08
C ARG A 175 12.29 3.83 4.47
N THR A 176 11.86 2.63 4.82
CA THR A 176 12.26 1.97 6.05
C THR A 176 13.74 1.60 5.97
N ILE A 177 14.51 2.03 6.96
CA ILE A 177 15.88 1.59 7.17
C ILE A 177 15.89 0.60 8.33
N SER A 178 16.34 -0.62 8.06
CA SER A 178 16.55 -1.66 9.06
C SER A 178 17.99 -1.57 9.57
N GLY A 179 18.17 -1.51 10.89
CA GLY A 179 19.47 -1.35 11.56
C GLY A 179 20.38 -2.57 11.52
N HIS A 180 20.39 -3.31 10.41
CA HIS A 180 21.19 -4.52 10.30
C HIS A 180 22.65 -4.16 10.05
N PRO A 181 23.60 -4.55 10.93
CA PRO A 181 25.00 -4.50 10.58
C PRO A 181 25.20 -5.42 9.39
N MET A 182 25.69 -4.88 8.27
CA MET A 182 26.08 -5.66 7.09
C MET A 182 27.00 -6.80 7.53
N GLY A 183 26.43 -8.00 7.68
CA GLY A 183 27.14 -9.21 8.03
C GLY A 183 28.21 -9.46 6.99
N ARG A 184 29.43 -9.75 7.46
CA ARG A 184 30.61 -10.05 6.65
C ARG A 184 30.26 -10.96 5.47
N PRO A 185 30.87 -10.78 4.27
CA PRO A 185 30.64 -11.67 3.15
C PRO A 185 30.88 -13.11 3.61
N HIS A 186 29.90 -13.98 3.38
CA HIS A 186 30.05 -15.41 3.58
C HIS A 186 31.22 -15.87 2.73
N ARG A 187 32.39 -16.03 3.35
CA ARG A 187 33.50 -16.79 2.79
C ARG A 187 32.97 -18.21 2.64
N GLN A 188 32.56 -18.56 1.42
CA GLN A 188 32.32 -19.94 1.04
C GLN A 188 33.62 -20.69 1.33
N SER A 189 33.56 -21.57 2.33
CA SER A 189 34.64 -22.48 2.67
C SER A 189 34.81 -23.48 1.52
N ASP A 190 36.03 -23.54 1.00
CA ASP A 190 36.53 -24.61 0.14
C ASP A 190 36.38 -26.01 0.78
#